data_AF-A0AAX0KLT8-F1
#
_entry.id   AF-A0AAX0KLT8-F1
#
_cell.length_a   1.000
_cell.length_b   1.000
_cell.length_c   1.000
_cell.angle_alpha   90.00
_cell.angle_beta   90.00
_cell.angle_gamma   90.00
#
_symmetry.space_group_name_H-M   'P 1'
#
loop_
_entity.id
_entity.type
_entity.pdbx_description
1 polymer ?
#
loop_
_entity_poly.entity_id
_entity_poly.type
_entity_poly.pdbx_seq_one_letter_code
_entity_poly.pdbx_strand_id
1 'polypeptide(L)'
;MSSHYGNKCLLITEADLDLGEAVSVADLEIHLYDYVEMQFGESDHPALEIIGACSQRENQTLCADHSDATPKWLHKELNWDQTLVRITAERLSLDEATASKICSDPESAGPILKKMMFDDLRDENYGALSRRADALSSLNSGTAPGFLGWNSFVKEEVDQAIDLRETRDPGDHGLLVEIAYHWR
;
A
#
# COMPACT_ATOMS: atom_id res chain seq x y z
N MET A 1 6.92 27.40 -6.29
CA MET A 1 7.77 26.29 -5.82
C MET A 1 6.97 25.03 -6.08
N SER A 2 7.46 24.09 -6.88
CA SER A 2 6.77 22.82 -7.09
C SER A 2 6.90 21.99 -5.82
N SER A 3 5.79 21.69 -5.17
CA SER A 3 5.79 20.69 -4.09
C SER A 3 6.04 19.34 -4.74
N HIS A 4 7.05 18.63 -4.27
CA HIS A 4 7.34 17.27 -4.69
C HIS A 4 7.02 16.32 -3.54
N TYR A 5 6.25 15.27 -3.83
CA TYR A 5 5.87 14.23 -2.87
C TYR A 5 5.79 12.88 -3.59
N GLY A 6 6.00 11.80 -2.83
CA GLY A 6 5.74 10.44 -3.30
C GLY A 6 4.74 9.76 -2.38
N ASN A 7 3.69 9.18 -2.96
CA ASN A 7 2.61 8.56 -2.21
C ASN A 7 3.03 7.20 -1.67
N LYS A 8 2.69 6.92 -0.42
CA LYS A 8 2.94 5.64 0.23
C LYS A 8 1.59 5.05 0.60
N CYS A 9 1.33 3.81 0.19
CA CYS A 9 0.20 3.05 0.67
C CYS A 9 0.69 2.03 1.70
N LEU A 10 0.22 2.15 2.92
CA LEU A 10 0.55 1.29 4.03
C LEU A 10 -0.57 0.29 4.24
N LEU A 11 -0.24 -1.00 4.21
CA LEU A 11 -1.14 -2.06 4.67
C LEU A 11 -0.79 -2.38 6.12
N ILE A 12 -1.73 -2.11 7.01
CA ILE A 12 -1.68 -2.41 8.45
C ILE A 12 -2.96 -3.17 8.83
N THR A 13 -3.06 -3.60 10.07
CA THR A 13 -4.30 -4.11 10.67
C THR A 13 -4.88 -3.11 11.67
N GLU A 14 -6.18 -3.21 11.97
CA GLU A 14 -6.81 -2.44 13.05
C GLU A 14 -6.14 -2.72 14.42
N ALA A 15 -5.63 -3.94 14.62
CA ALA A 15 -4.90 -4.35 15.82
C ALA A 15 -3.53 -3.66 15.96
N ASP A 16 -2.83 -3.41 14.85
CA ASP A 16 -1.52 -2.70 14.86
C ASP A 16 -1.64 -1.27 15.41
N LEU A 17 -2.83 -0.66 15.32
CA LEU A 17 -3.12 0.69 15.80
C LEU A 17 -3.62 0.73 17.26
N ASP A 18 -3.78 -0.42 17.92
CA ASP A 18 -4.39 -0.56 19.25
C ASP A 18 -5.73 0.20 19.37
N LEU A 19 -6.51 0.18 18.28
CA LEU A 19 -7.81 0.83 18.24
C LEU A 19 -8.78 -0.04 19.03
N GLY A 20 -9.27 0.48 20.16
CA GLY A 20 -10.32 -0.17 20.92
C GLY A 20 -11.57 -0.46 20.07
N GLU A 21 -12.49 -1.26 20.60
CA GLU A 21 -13.73 -1.61 19.90
C GLU A 21 -14.57 -0.35 19.62
N ALA A 22 -14.54 0.14 18.37
CA ALA A 22 -15.40 1.18 17.75
C ALA A 22 -14.73 2.51 17.32
N VAL A 23 -13.47 2.52 16.89
CA VAL A 23 -12.96 3.67 16.12
C VAL A 23 -13.54 3.64 14.70
N SER A 24 -14.16 4.73 14.27
CA SER A 24 -14.69 4.89 12.91
C SER A 24 -13.58 5.28 11.95
N VAL A 25 -13.73 5.02 10.64
CA VAL A 25 -12.72 5.44 9.64
C VAL A 25 -12.43 6.96 9.70
N ALA A 26 -13.42 7.77 10.09
CA ALA A 26 -13.26 9.22 10.26
C ALA A 26 -12.34 9.62 11.43
N ASP A 27 -12.22 8.76 12.45
CA ASP A 27 -11.39 9.01 13.63
C ASP A 27 -9.96 8.44 13.48
N LEU A 28 -9.68 7.72 12.38
CA LEU A 28 -8.39 7.08 12.14
C LEU A 28 -7.25 8.08 11.92
N GLU A 29 -7.54 9.27 11.39
CA GLU A 29 -6.50 10.22 10.97
C GLU A 29 -5.47 10.51 12.08
N ILE A 30 -5.93 10.82 13.30
CA ILE A 30 -5.05 11.11 14.44
C ILE A 30 -4.19 9.89 14.81
N HIS A 31 -4.81 8.71 14.91
CA HIS A 31 -4.11 7.47 15.25
C HIS A 31 -3.08 7.08 14.19
N LEU A 32 -3.37 7.36 12.92
CA LEU A 32 -2.47 7.09 11.80
C LEU A 32 -1.27 8.02 11.80
N TYR A 33 -1.44 9.30 12.14
CA TYR A 33 -0.33 10.22 12.32
C TYR A 33 0.64 9.71 13.38
N ASP A 34 0.15 9.41 14.59
CA ASP A 34 0.98 8.92 15.70
C ASP A 34 1.69 7.59 15.33
N TYR A 35 0.98 6.67 14.68
CA TYR A 35 1.54 5.38 14.28
C TYR A 35 2.65 5.55 13.22
N VAL A 36 2.43 6.36 12.18
CA VAL A 36 3.42 6.58 11.12
C VAL A 36 4.65 7.31 11.67
N GLU A 37 4.47 8.29 12.55
CA GLU A 37 5.59 8.96 13.23
C GLU A 37 6.38 7.99 14.13
N MET A 38 5.69 7.11 14.87
CA MET A 38 6.36 6.08 15.68
C MET A 38 7.17 5.10 14.82
N GLN A 39 6.60 4.63 13.70
CA GLN A 39 7.23 3.63 12.83
C GLN A 39 8.41 4.18 12.03
N PHE A 40 8.30 5.42 11.54
CA PHE A 40 9.30 5.99 10.62
C PHE A 40 10.09 7.17 11.21
N GLY A 41 9.83 7.57 12.44
CA GLY A 41 10.49 8.65 13.17
C GLY A 41 9.93 10.04 12.86
N GLU A 42 10.15 10.98 13.80
CA GLU A 42 9.72 12.39 13.73
C GLU A 42 10.05 13.04 12.39
N SER A 43 9.11 13.83 11.87
CA SER A 43 9.25 14.46 10.55
C SER A 43 8.95 15.95 10.60
N ASP A 44 9.93 16.73 11.07
CA ASP A 44 9.93 18.17 10.78
C ASP A 44 10.04 18.40 9.26
N HIS A 45 10.84 17.57 8.55
CA HIS A 45 10.92 17.51 7.09
C HIS A 45 11.37 16.11 6.60
N PRO A 46 10.75 15.53 5.55
CA PRO A 46 9.57 16.01 4.82
C PRO A 46 8.31 15.96 5.67
N ALA A 47 7.37 16.90 5.46
CA ALA A 47 6.13 16.93 6.22
C ALA A 47 5.22 15.75 5.84
N LEU A 48 4.75 15.01 6.83
CA LEU A 48 3.80 13.92 6.65
C LEU A 48 2.38 14.45 6.45
N GLU A 49 1.67 13.87 5.50
CA GLU A 49 0.26 14.15 5.25
C GLU A 49 -0.52 12.85 5.07
N ILE A 50 -1.64 12.69 5.80
CA ILE A 50 -2.56 11.57 5.58
C ILE A 50 -3.53 11.95 4.47
N ILE A 51 -3.55 11.17 3.38
CA ILE A 51 -4.42 11.40 2.23
C ILE A 51 -5.76 10.68 2.44
N GLY A 52 -5.75 9.50 3.05
CA GLY A 52 -6.97 8.73 3.27
C GLY A 52 -6.71 7.34 3.85
N ALA A 53 -7.81 6.66 4.16
CA ALA A 53 -7.81 5.28 4.63
C ALA A 53 -8.96 4.47 4.03
N CYS A 54 -8.72 3.19 3.74
CA CYS A 54 -9.74 2.20 3.38
C CYS A 54 -9.77 1.10 4.43
N SER A 55 -10.95 0.83 5.00
CA SER A 55 -11.14 -0.24 5.98
C SER A 55 -11.72 -1.48 5.33
N GLN A 56 -11.10 -2.63 5.59
CA GLN A 56 -11.63 -3.93 5.19
C GLN A 56 -12.95 -4.24 5.91
N ARG A 57 -13.06 -3.88 7.19
CA ARG A 57 -14.23 -4.15 8.04
C ARG A 57 -15.46 -3.37 7.56
N GLU A 58 -15.29 -2.08 7.32
CA GLU A 58 -16.38 -1.20 6.89
C GLU A 58 -16.58 -1.22 5.37
N ASN A 59 -15.61 -1.76 4.63
CA ASN A 59 -15.55 -1.81 3.17
C ASN A 59 -15.76 -0.43 2.52
N GLN A 60 -15.17 0.59 3.14
CA GLN A 60 -15.32 2.00 2.77
C GLN A 60 -13.96 2.68 2.73
N THR A 61 -13.84 3.65 1.82
CA THR A 61 -12.68 4.51 1.67
C THR A 61 -13.02 5.94 2.08
N LEU A 62 -12.28 6.47 3.04
CA LEU A 62 -12.26 7.88 3.38
C LEU A 62 -11.05 8.53 2.71
N CYS A 63 -11.27 9.68 2.09
CA CYS A 63 -10.17 10.56 1.67
C CYS A 63 -10.28 11.83 2.49
N ALA A 64 -9.15 12.29 3.05
CA ALA A 64 -9.04 13.53 3.80
C ALA A 64 -9.42 14.71 2.90
N ASP A 65 -10.27 15.60 3.39
CA ASP A 65 -10.78 16.73 2.60
C ASP A 65 -9.77 17.90 2.49
N HIS A 66 -8.62 17.80 3.19
CA HIS A 66 -7.64 18.88 3.33
C HIS A 66 -6.23 18.53 2.81
N SER A 67 -6.09 17.45 2.06
CA SER A 67 -4.81 17.01 1.54
C SER A 67 -4.33 17.89 0.36
N ASP A 68 -3.11 18.43 0.44
CA ASP A 68 -2.42 19.10 -0.66
C ASP A 68 -1.86 18.06 -1.67
N ALA A 69 -1.74 16.79 -1.27
CA ALA A 69 -1.41 15.67 -2.13
C ALA A 69 -2.63 15.07 -2.84
N THR A 70 -2.42 14.61 -4.07
CA THR A 70 -3.45 13.91 -4.85
C THR A 70 -3.41 12.43 -4.52
N PRO A 71 -4.53 11.79 -4.15
CA PRO A 71 -4.59 10.36 -3.96
C PRO A 71 -4.27 9.60 -5.25
N LYS A 72 -3.38 8.63 -5.15
CA LYS A 72 -2.96 7.75 -6.23
C LYS A 72 -3.76 6.44 -6.22
N TRP A 73 -3.95 5.83 -5.06
CA TRP A 73 -4.59 4.51 -4.93
C TRP A 73 -5.96 4.56 -4.27
N LEU A 74 -6.14 5.34 -3.21
CA LEU A 74 -7.39 5.45 -2.48
C LEU A 74 -8.38 6.40 -3.16
N HIS A 75 -9.61 5.93 -3.40
CA HIS A 75 -10.70 6.74 -3.95
C HIS A 75 -12.00 6.42 -3.21
N LYS A 76 -12.82 7.44 -2.90
CA LYS A 76 -14.10 7.28 -2.17
C LYS A 76 -15.09 6.32 -2.86
N GLU A 77 -14.95 6.12 -4.17
CA GLU A 77 -15.78 5.21 -4.98
C GLU A 77 -15.31 3.75 -4.96
N LEU A 78 -14.10 3.48 -4.47
CA LEU A 78 -13.51 2.15 -4.43
C LEU A 78 -13.69 1.51 -3.06
N ASN A 79 -14.03 0.23 -3.07
CA ASN A 79 -14.07 -0.62 -1.88
C ASN A 79 -12.70 -1.28 -1.61
N TRP A 80 -12.61 -2.11 -0.57
CA TRP A 80 -11.37 -2.77 -0.16
C TRP A 80 -10.73 -3.59 -1.28
N ASP A 81 -11.49 -4.52 -1.86
CA ASP A 81 -11.01 -5.43 -2.89
C ASP A 81 -10.58 -4.68 -4.15
N GLN A 82 -11.38 -3.70 -4.59
CA GLN A 82 -11.07 -2.86 -5.74
C GLN A 82 -9.78 -2.06 -5.54
N THR A 83 -9.56 -1.56 -4.31
CA THR A 83 -8.35 -0.83 -3.95
C THR A 83 -7.13 -1.76 -3.97
N LEU A 84 -7.22 -2.96 -3.38
CA LEU A 84 -6.14 -3.95 -3.43
C LEU A 84 -5.79 -4.35 -4.86
N VAL A 85 -6.80 -4.59 -5.71
CA VAL A 85 -6.59 -4.92 -7.12
C VAL A 85 -5.89 -3.79 -7.85
N ARG A 86 -6.31 -2.54 -7.62
CA ARG A 86 -5.68 -1.36 -8.22
C ARG A 86 -4.20 -1.22 -7.83
N ILE A 87 -3.89 -1.33 -6.54
CA ILE A 87 -2.51 -1.29 -6.04
C ILE A 87 -1.69 -2.41 -6.68
N THR A 88 -2.21 -3.64 -6.65
CA THR A 88 -1.54 -4.82 -7.21
C THR A 88 -1.28 -4.66 -8.70
N ALA A 89 -2.28 -4.22 -9.47
CA ALA A 89 -2.17 -4.00 -10.91
C ALA A 89 -1.08 -2.97 -11.24
N GLU A 90 -1.10 -1.82 -10.58
CA GLU A 90 -0.11 -0.77 -10.85
C GLU A 90 1.31 -1.20 -10.44
N ARG A 91 1.46 -1.69 -9.21
CA ARG A 91 2.76 -2.05 -8.63
C ARG A 91 3.45 -3.18 -9.39
N LEU A 92 2.68 -4.12 -9.91
CA LEU A 92 3.20 -5.28 -10.65
C LEU A 92 3.13 -5.08 -12.18
N SER A 93 2.63 -3.93 -12.64
CA SER A 93 2.40 -3.62 -14.05
C SER A 93 1.59 -4.73 -14.74
N LEU A 94 0.40 -5.01 -14.19
CA LEU A 94 -0.54 -6.03 -14.65
C LEU A 94 -1.82 -5.39 -15.17
N ASP A 95 -2.54 -6.13 -16.02
CA ASP A 95 -3.95 -5.83 -16.26
C ASP A 95 -4.80 -6.17 -15.02
N GLU A 96 -5.96 -5.53 -14.93
CA GLU A 96 -6.87 -5.64 -13.78
C GLU A 96 -7.37 -7.08 -13.56
N ALA A 97 -7.59 -7.85 -14.64
CA ALA A 97 -8.07 -9.22 -14.52
C ALA A 97 -7.00 -10.14 -13.90
N THR A 98 -5.73 -9.98 -14.31
CA THR A 98 -4.60 -10.68 -13.71
C THR A 98 -4.40 -10.27 -12.25
N ALA A 99 -4.49 -8.98 -11.93
CA ALA A 99 -4.40 -8.49 -10.56
C ALA A 99 -5.53 -9.02 -9.68
N SER A 100 -6.78 -8.99 -10.17
CA SER A 100 -7.95 -9.55 -9.48
C SER A 100 -7.80 -11.04 -9.18
N LYS A 101 -7.25 -11.81 -10.13
CA LYS A 101 -6.93 -13.22 -9.91
C LYS A 101 -5.89 -13.40 -8.79
N ILE A 102 -4.85 -12.57 -8.77
CA ILE A 102 -3.81 -12.62 -7.74
C ILE A 102 -4.37 -12.25 -6.35
N CYS A 103 -5.22 -11.23 -6.27
CA CYS A 103 -5.83 -10.82 -5.00
C CYS A 103 -6.80 -11.87 -4.44
N SER A 104 -7.56 -12.55 -5.32
CA SER A 104 -8.51 -13.60 -4.92
C SER A 104 -7.86 -14.95 -4.65
N ASP A 105 -6.73 -15.24 -5.30
CA ASP A 105 -5.93 -16.45 -5.12
C ASP A 105 -4.44 -16.07 -5.00
N PRO A 106 -3.97 -15.69 -3.80
CA PRO A 106 -2.58 -15.29 -3.57
C PRO A 106 -1.55 -16.37 -3.90
N GLU A 107 -1.92 -17.65 -3.83
CA GLU A 107 -1.02 -18.76 -4.20
C GLU A 107 -0.68 -18.73 -5.70
N SER A 108 -1.57 -18.18 -6.53
CA SER A 108 -1.34 -18.00 -7.97
C SER A 108 -0.33 -16.89 -8.30
N ALA A 109 -0.04 -15.98 -7.37
CA ALA A 109 0.83 -14.84 -7.59
C ALA A 109 2.25 -15.26 -8.01
N GLY A 110 2.85 -16.20 -7.28
CA GLY A 110 4.21 -16.68 -7.55
C GLY A 110 4.38 -17.25 -8.97
N PRO A 111 3.56 -18.24 -9.39
CA PRO A 111 3.58 -18.77 -10.75
C PRO A 111 3.34 -17.71 -11.84
N ILE A 112 2.39 -16.79 -11.64
CA ILE A 112 2.08 -15.73 -12.61
C ILE A 112 3.29 -14.81 -12.78
N LEU A 113 3.84 -14.30 -11.67
CA LEU A 113 4.99 -13.40 -11.71
C LEU A 113 6.22 -14.04 -12.35
N LYS A 114 6.53 -15.29 -12.00
CA LYS A 114 7.64 -16.03 -12.62
C LYS A 114 7.50 -16.13 -14.14
N LYS A 115 6.30 -16.44 -14.64
CA LYS A 115 6.04 -16.49 -16.08
C LYS A 115 6.30 -15.13 -16.74
N MET A 116 5.77 -14.06 -16.15
CA MET A 116 5.91 -12.71 -16.69
C MET A 116 7.36 -12.20 -16.65
N MET A 117 8.14 -12.58 -15.63
CA MET A 117 9.56 -12.28 -15.57
C MET A 117 10.36 -12.93 -16.71
N PHE A 118 9.98 -14.12 -17.17
CA PHE A 118 10.60 -14.71 -18.36
C PHE A 118 10.27 -13.91 -19.63
N ASP A 119 9.03 -13.42 -19.75
CA ASP A 119 8.65 -12.55 -20.86
C ASP A 119 9.41 -11.21 -20.79
N ASP A 120 9.52 -10.58 -19.61
CA ASP A 120 10.31 -9.35 -19.44
C ASP A 120 11.79 -9.54 -19.79
N LEU A 121 12.38 -10.67 -19.41
CA LEU A 121 13.77 -10.98 -19.74
C LEU A 121 13.94 -11.16 -21.25
N ARG A 122 13.00 -11.85 -21.91
CA ARG A 122 13.01 -12.02 -23.37
C ARG A 122 12.86 -10.69 -24.09
N ASP A 123 12.03 -9.81 -23.56
CA ASP A 123 11.68 -8.53 -24.17
C ASP A 123 12.59 -7.38 -23.68
N GLU A 124 13.66 -7.71 -22.94
CA GLU A 124 14.66 -6.78 -22.36
C GLU A 124 14.06 -5.67 -21.48
N ASN A 125 12.90 -5.91 -20.87
CA ASN A 125 12.23 -4.98 -19.97
C ASN A 125 12.76 -5.09 -18.54
N TYR A 126 14.02 -4.70 -18.35
CA TYR A 126 14.71 -4.82 -17.05
C TYR A 126 14.03 -4.04 -15.91
N GLY A 127 13.33 -2.94 -16.23
CA GLY A 127 12.58 -2.17 -15.23
C GLY A 127 11.39 -2.94 -14.68
N ALA A 128 10.59 -3.59 -15.53
CA ALA A 128 9.49 -4.45 -15.09
C ALA A 128 10.02 -5.72 -14.40
N LEU A 129 11.08 -6.31 -14.94
CA LEU A 129 11.74 -7.48 -14.35
C LEU A 129 12.18 -7.23 -12.91
N SER A 130 12.85 -6.10 -12.64
CA SER A 130 13.30 -5.72 -11.29
C SER A 130 12.11 -5.59 -10.33
N ARG A 131 11.06 -4.84 -10.72
CA ARG A 131 9.87 -4.66 -9.86
C ARG A 131 9.17 -5.98 -9.54
N ARG A 132 9.07 -6.88 -10.52
CA ARG A 132 8.46 -8.20 -10.31
C ARG A 132 9.34 -9.13 -9.48
N ALA A 133 10.67 -9.02 -9.60
CA ALA A 133 11.60 -9.74 -8.73
C ALA A 133 11.47 -9.28 -7.27
N ASP A 134 11.38 -7.97 -7.01
CA ASP A 134 11.19 -7.41 -5.67
C ASP A 134 9.85 -7.85 -5.06
N ALA A 135 8.79 -7.84 -5.88
CA ALA A 135 7.48 -8.32 -5.46
C ALA A 135 7.47 -9.82 -5.16
N LEU A 136 8.11 -10.64 -6.00
CA LEU A 136 8.22 -12.08 -5.76
C LEU A 136 9.03 -12.39 -4.49
N SER A 137 10.09 -11.62 -4.24
CA SER A 137 10.87 -11.71 -3.00
C SER A 137 10.01 -11.39 -1.78
N SER A 138 9.23 -10.32 -1.85
CA SER A 138 8.33 -9.88 -0.77
C SER A 138 7.19 -10.87 -0.52
N LEU A 139 6.60 -11.44 -1.57
CA LEU A 139 5.62 -12.52 -1.43
C LEU A 139 6.19 -13.73 -0.67
N ASN A 140 7.46 -14.09 -0.90
CA ASN A 140 8.10 -15.18 -0.19
C ASN A 140 8.37 -14.88 1.30
N SER A 141 8.42 -13.60 1.70
CA SER A 141 8.41 -13.17 3.12
C SER A 141 6.99 -13.00 3.68
N GLY A 142 5.98 -13.32 2.87
CA GLY A 142 4.57 -13.36 3.22
C GLY A 142 3.86 -12.00 3.18
N THR A 143 4.41 -11.02 2.46
CA THR A 143 3.69 -9.77 2.21
C THR A 143 2.48 -9.99 1.31
N ALA A 144 1.52 -9.07 1.35
CA ALA A 144 0.42 -9.04 0.40
C ALA A 144 0.94 -8.80 -1.04
N PRO A 145 0.28 -9.39 -2.06
CA PRO A 145 0.62 -9.10 -3.46
C PRO A 145 0.58 -7.61 -3.77
N GLY A 146 1.60 -7.11 -4.47
CA GLY A 146 1.74 -5.68 -4.80
C GLY A 146 2.43 -4.85 -3.71
N PHE A 147 2.61 -5.39 -2.51
CA PHE A 147 3.26 -4.71 -1.39
C PHE A 147 4.68 -5.24 -1.16
N LEU A 148 5.58 -4.32 -0.82
CA LEU A 148 6.93 -4.62 -0.35
C LEU A 148 6.93 -4.76 1.18
N GLY A 149 7.94 -5.42 1.73
CA GLY A 149 8.10 -5.48 3.19
C GLY A 149 8.51 -4.13 3.77
N TRP A 150 8.27 -3.94 5.07
CA TRP A 150 8.61 -2.72 5.81
C TRP A 150 10.06 -2.23 5.60
N ASN A 151 11.03 -3.14 5.50
CA ASN A 151 12.45 -2.82 5.26
C ASN A 151 12.72 -2.11 3.91
N SER A 152 11.75 -2.13 2.99
CA SER A 152 11.86 -1.46 1.70
C SER A 152 11.34 -0.03 1.72
N PHE A 153 10.75 0.42 2.83
CA PHE A 153 10.22 1.78 2.94
C PHE A 153 11.34 2.82 2.83
N VAL A 154 11.10 3.84 2.02
CA VAL A 154 11.94 5.02 1.92
C VAL A 154 11.10 6.30 1.93
N LYS A 155 11.56 7.35 2.62
CA LYS A 155 10.81 8.62 2.75
C LYS A 155 10.86 9.49 1.48
N GLU A 156 11.74 9.19 0.52
CA GLU A 156 11.93 10.02 -0.67
C GLU A 156 10.70 10.02 -1.61
N GLU A 157 10.81 10.79 -2.70
CA GLU A 157 9.80 11.02 -3.74
C GLU A 157 9.53 9.79 -4.64
N VAL A 158 9.38 8.61 -4.05
CA VAL A 158 9.09 7.36 -4.76
C VAL A 158 7.77 6.79 -4.28
N ASP A 159 6.88 6.43 -5.20
CA ASP A 159 5.64 5.77 -4.84
C ASP A 159 5.89 4.34 -4.36
N GLN A 160 5.38 3.99 -3.18
CA GLN A 160 5.55 2.65 -2.61
C GLN A 160 4.25 2.13 -1.98
N ALA A 161 4.05 0.82 -2.07
CA ALA A 161 3.04 0.11 -1.29
C ALA A 161 3.80 -0.81 -0.32
N ILE A 162 3.62 -0.62 0.98
CA ILE A 162 4.37 -1.27 2.04
C ILE A 162 3.43 -2.06 2.94
N ASP A 163 3.74 -3.34 3.15
CA ASP A 163 3.08 -4.20 4.12
C ASP A 163 3.78 -4.06 5.47
N LEU A 164 3.07 -3.44 6.41
CA LEU A 164 3.51 -3.16 7.77
C LEU A 164 2.87 -4.10 8.80
N ARG A 165 2.02 -5.04 8.37
CA ARG A 165 1.33 -5.96 9.28
C ARG A 165 2.35 -6.79 10.05
N GLU A 166 2.37 -6.62 11.37
CA GLU A 166 3.19 -7.42 12.27
C GLU A 166 2.52 -8.76 12.55
N THR A 167 1.22 -8.73 12.84
CA THR A 167 0.36 -9.90 12.96
C THR A 167 -0.42 -10.13 11.67
N ARG A 168 -0.55 -11.41 11.31
CA ARG A 168 -1.36 -11.85 10.15
C ARG A 168 -2.48 -12.76 10.62
N ASP A 169 -3.06 -12.45 11.78
CA ASP A 169 -4.18 -13.21 12.30
C ASP A 169 -5.36 -13.09 11.31
N PRO A 170 -5.95 -14.19 10.85
CA PRO A 170 -7.13 -14.15 9.99
C PRO A 170 -8.32 -13.39 10.57
N GLY A 171 -8.35 -13.16 11.90
CA GLY A 171 -9.37 -12.37 12.58
C GLY A 171 -9.16 -10.85 12.49
N ASP A 172 -7.96 -10.39 12.16
CA ASP A 172 -7.63 -8.97 12.11
C ASP A 172 -8.08 -8.35 10.78
N HIS A 173 -8.80 -7.24 10.87
CA HIS A 173 -9.22 -6.49 9.69
C HIS A 173 -8.11 -5.56 9.19
N GLY A 174 -7.85 -5.60 7.90
CA GLY A 174 -6.87 -4.74 7.25
C GLY A 174 -7.33 -3.29 7.13
N LEU A 175 -6.35 -2.38 7.16
CA LEU A 175 -6.48 -0.98 6.81
C LEU A 175 -5.43 -0.65 5.74
N LEU A 176 -5.87 0.03 4.68
CA LEU A 176 -4.99 0.61 3.68
C LEU A 176 -4.95 2.10 3.91
N VAL A 177 -3.77 2.65 4.18
CA VAL A 177 -3.61 4.07 4.48
C VAL A 177 -2.72 4.68 3.44
N GLU A 178 -3.19 5.71 2.76
CA GLU A 178 -2.38 6.47 1.82
C GLU A 178 -1.87 7.74 2.49
N ILE A 179 -0.56 7.92 2.43
CA ILE A 179 0.15 9.06 3.00
C ILE A 179 1.07 9.69 1.95
N ALA A 180 1.41 10.96 2.14
CA ALA A 180 2.43 11.65 1.37
C ALA A 180 3.49 12.25 2.29
N TYR A 181 4.73 12.28 1.79
CA TYR A 181 5.82 13.05 2.39
C TYR A 181 6.13 14.25 1.49
N HIS A 182 5.89 15.45 2.01
CA HIS A 182 6.09 16.71 1.29
C HIS A 182 7.48 17.27 1.53
N TRP A 183 8.26 17.32 0.46
CA TRP A 183 9.56 17.98 0.40
C TRP A 183 9.33 19.43 -0.09
N ARG A 184 9.01 20.34 0.83
CA ARG A 184 8.81 21.78 0.55
C ARG A 184 10.13 22.55 0.60
#